data_AF-B0K1G9-F1
#
_entry.id   AF-B0K1G9-F1
#
_cell.length_a   1.000
_cell.length_b   1.000
_cell.length_c   1.000
_cell.angle_alpha   90.00
_cell.angle_beta   90.00
_cell.angle_gamma   90.00
#
_symmetry.space_group_name_H-M   'P 1'
#
loop_
_entity.id
_entity.type
_entity.pdbx_description
1 polymer ?
#
loop_
_entity_poly.entity_id
_entity_poly.type
_entity_poly.pdbx_seq_one_letter_code
_entity_poly.pdbx_strand_id
1 'polypeptide(L)'
;MRYVAYGVFTIFFSLIILPSIIVFGFNFHKTFSVPSQEIKLVDNGKLVKLEDTSNYKTINVFITNQNKIQKMDLEEYVKGVVAAEMPAEFEMEALKAQAVAARTYALSKEIALGGKGCELHPGADVCADSEHCQAWQSEGELRQKWGENFDKYYAKISQAVEDTRGLVLVYDDALIVPAYHAISGGKTENSEDVWQSKIPYLRSVVSPGEEVASKYKTTVIVSKEEFINKLKQKEPSLKLDNSNILNQIKDVEKTQAGHVKTLKIGNITFNGKDIKEIFNLNSTNFSFEVQGNNIIITVIGYGHGVGMSQYGANALAKQGKKFDEILKYYYTGVEIVKIEDLLEIQH
;
A
#
# COMPACT_ATOMS: atom_id res chain seq x y z
N MET A 1 -23.60 -31.13 58.74
CA MET A 1 -23.93 -30.97 57.30
C MET A 1 -24.34 -29.56 56.88
N ARG A 2 -24.73 -28.63 57.78
CA ARG A 2 -25.05 -27.24 57.40
C ARG A 2 -23.83 -26.36 57.09
N TYR A 3 -22.69 -26.55 57.76
CA TYR A 3 -21.51 -25.70 57.57
C TYR A 3 -20.67 -26.01 56.32
N VAL A 4 -20.79 -27.21 55.75
CA VAL A 4 -20.09 -27.60 54.51
C VAL A 4 -20.76 -26.97 53.29
N ALA A 5 -22.09 -26.82 53.31
CA ALA A 5 -22.84 -26.20 52.21
C ALA A 5 -22.50 -24.71 52.05
N TYR A 6 -22.31 -23.97 53.14
CA TYR A 6 -21.93 -22.55 53.06
C TYR A 6 -20.49 -22.35 52.57
N GLY A 7 -19.56 -23.24 52.94
CA GLY A 7 -18.17 -23.17 52.47
C GLY A 7 -18.00 -23.47 50.97
N VAL A 8 -18.80 -24.39 50.42
CA VAL A 8 -18.77 -24.69 48.97
C VAL A 8 -19.42 -23.56 48.17
N PHE A 9 -20.49 -22.95 48.68
CA PHE A 9 -21.19 -21.87 47.99
C PHE A 9 -20.36 -20.58 47.92
N THR A 10 -19.62 -20.23 48.99
CA THR A 10 -18.74 -19.04 48.99
C THR A 10 -17.52 -19.21 48.07
N ILE A 11 -16.95 -20.43 47.99
CA ILE A 11 -15.83 -20.73 47.07
C ILE A 11 -16.29 -20.65 45.60
N PHE A 12 -17.49 -21.13 45.28
CA PHE A 12 -18.05 -21.06 43.92
C PHE A 12 -18.41 -19.62 43.52
N PHE A 13 -18.93 -18.82 44.45
CA PHE A 13 -19.21 -17.39 44.20
C PHE A 13 -17.92 -16.59 43.97
N SER A 14 -16.83 -16.91 44.69
CA SER A 14 -15.53 -16.24 44.47
C SER A 14 -14.82 -16.67 43.19
N LEU A 15 -14.94 -17.93 42.77
CA LEU A 15 -14.21 -18.46 41.59
C LEU A 15 -14.86 -18.10 40.25
N ILE A 16 -16.16 -17.79 40.23
CA ILE A 16 -16.86 -17.44 38.99
C ILE A 16 -17.07 -15.93 38.89
N ILE A 17 -17.46 -15.26 39.97
CA ILE A 17 -17.83 -13.83 39.91
C ILE A 17 -16.61 -12.92 39.93
N LEU A 18 -15.51 -13.26 40.62
CA LEU A 18 -14.27 -12.44 40.52
C LEU A 18 -13.69 -12.43 39.10
N PRO A 19 -13.55 -13.55 38.36
CA PRO A 19 -13.12 -13.47 36.97
C PRO A 19 -14.17 -12.78 36.09
N SER A 20 -15.47 -12.91 36.36
CA SER A 20 -16.50 -12.18 35.59
C SER A 20 -16.46 -10.66 35.80
N ILE A 21 -16.15 -10.17 37.01
CA ILE A 21 -15.97 -8.73 37.26
C ILE A 21 -14.66 -8.21 36.63
N ILE A 22 -13.61 -9.03 36.57
CA ILE A 22 -12.37 -8.70 35.86
C ILE A 22 -12.59 -8.70 34.33
N VAL A 23 -13.49 -9.54 33.80
CA VAL A 23 -13.80 -9.62 32.36
C VAL A 23 -14.85 -8.59 31.91
N PHE A 24 -15.72 -8.10 32.78
CA PHE A 24 -16.73 -7.06 32.46
C PHE A 24 -16.35 -5.64 32.88
N GLY A 25 -15.22 -5.45 33.57
CA GLY A 25 -14.76 -4.16 34.10
C GLY A 25 -13.64 -3.48 33.29
N PHE A 26 -13.17 -4.08 32.20
CA PHE A 26 -12.24 -3.44 31.27
C PHE A 26 -12.95 -3.11 29.95
N ASN A 27 -13.90 -2.17 30.02
CA ASN A 27 -13.94 -1.18 28.95
C ASN A 27 -12.61 -0.45 29.03
N PHE A 28 -11.63 -0.87 28.24
CA PHE A 28 -10.64 0.06 27.73
C PHE A 28 -11.41 1.08 26.89
N HIS A 29 -12.08 2.03 27.56
CA HIS A 29 -11.90 3.39 27.12
C HIS A 29 -10.40 3.58 27.23
N LYS A 30 -9.73 3.42 26.09
CA LYS A 30 -8.44 4.02 25.85
C LYS A 30 -8.72 5.50 26.10
N THR A 31 -8.60 5.91 27.36
CA THR A 31 -8.42 7.30 27.71
C THR A 31 -7.19 7.63 26.90
N PHE A 32 -7.37 8.35 25.79
CA PHE A 32 -6.30 9.10 25.18
C PHE A 32 -5.76 9.95 26.31
N SER A 33 -4.73 9.43 26.98
CA SER A 33 -3.88 10.24 27.84
C SER A 33 -3.39 11.29 26.88
N VAL A 34 -3.93 12.51 26.92
CA VAL A 34 -3.55 13.60 26.02
C VAL A 34 -2.03 13.71 26.13
N PRO A 35 -1.26 13.14 25.20
CA PRO A 35 0.18 13.25 25.26
C PRO A 35 0.45 14.68 24.78
N SER A 36 1.43 15.32 25.39
CA SER A 36 1.96 16.61 24.94
C SER A 36 1.81 16.82 23.43
N GLN A 37 1.11 17.89 23.05
CA GLN A 37 0.76 18.47 21.74
C GLN A 37 1.83 18.38 20.62
N GLU A 38 2.31 17.20 20.27
CA GLU A 38 3.25 16.99 19.16
C GLU A 38 2.75 15.86 18.26
N ILE A 39 2.07 16.26 17.19
CA ILE A 39 1.70 15.37 16.10
C ILE A 39 2.98 14.98 15.34
N LYS A 40 3.04 13.75 14.82
CA LYS A 40 4.23 13.19 14.18
C LYS A 40 3.91 12.49 12.85
N LEU A 41 4.91 12.35 11.98
CA LEU A 41 4.91 11.47 10.81
C LEU A 41 5.77 10.25 11.09
N VAL A 42 5.39 9.10 10.56
CA VAL A 42 6.31 7.96 10.44
C VAL A 42 7.04 8.03 9.11
N ASP A 43 8.31 8.43 9.15
CA ASP A 43 9.22 8.39 8.00
C ASP A 43 10.26 7.28 8.22
N ASN A 44 10.26 6.28 7.35
CA ASN A 44 11.18 5.14 7.43
C ASN A 44 11.21 4.46 8.82
N GLY A 45 10.05 4.38 9.48
CA GLY A 45 9.89 3.78 10.81
C GLY A 45 10.36 4.68 11.96
N LYS A 46 10.74 5.94 11.70
CA LYS A 46 11.08 6.94 12.72
C LYS A 46 9.99 8.00 12.82
N LEU A 47 9.74 8.47 14.04
CA LEU A 47 8.82 9.57 14.28
C LEU A 47 9.50 10.91 13.97
N VAL A 48 8.85 11.73 13.15
CA VAL A 48 9.27 13.09 12.79
C VAL A 48 8.21 14.07 13.30
N LYS A 49 8.62 15.14 13.98
CA LYS A 49 7.72 16.16 14.52
C LYS A 49 7.09 17.01 13.41
N LEU A 50 5.80 17.34 13.52
CA LEU A 50 5.16 18.34 12.67
C LEU A 50 5.44 19.76 13.15
N GLU A 51 5.81 20.63 12.22
CA GLU A 51 6.14 22.03 12.52
C GLU A 51 4.91 22.95 12.45
N ASP A 52 4.02 22.71 11.49
CA ASP A 52 2.75 23.40 11.33
C ASP A 52 1.64 22.34 11.27
N THR A 53 0.49 22.66 11.85
CA THR A 53 -0.70 21.79 11.92
C THR A 53 -1.94 22.53 11.46
N SER A 54 -1.75 23.72 10.88
CA SER A 54 -2.83 24.57 10.43
C SER A 54 -3.48 24.02 9.16
N ASN A 55 -4.82 23.92 9.21
CA ASN A 55 -5.75 23.69 8.11
C ASN A 55 -5.27 22.78 6.93
N TYR A 56 -5.39 21.46 7.12
CA TYR A 56 -5.15 20.36 6.14
C TYR A 56 -6.15 20.27 4.97
N LYS A 57 -7.00 21.28 4.72
CA LYS A 57 -8.12 21.16 3.77
C LYS A 57 -7.71 21.22 2.30
N THR A 58 -6.47 21.58 2.01
CA THR A 58 -5.99 21.76 0.64
C THR A 58 -4.63 21.16 0.44
N ILE A 59 -4.35 20.69 -0.78
CA ILE A 59 -3.08 20.07 -1.14
C ILE A 59 -2.51 20.73 -2.41
N ASN A 60 -1.19 20.94 -2.47
CA ASN A 60 -0.48 21.43 -3.64
C ASN A 60 0.02 20.25 -4.47
N VAL A 61 -0.56 20.05 -5.65
CA VAL A 61 -0.25 18.90 -6.51
C VAL A 61 0.50 19.37 -7.75
N PHE A 62 1.64 18.78 -8.03
CA PHE A 62 2.29 18.94 -9.32
C PHE A 62 1.60 18.08 -10.38
N ILE A 63 0.98 18.74 -11.37
CA ILE A 63 0.26 18.11 -12.47
C ILE A 63 1.21 17.87 -13.64
N THR A 64 1.65 16.62 -13.79
CA THR A 64 2.76 16.20 -14.68
C THR A 64 2.54 16.62 -16.14
N ASN A 65 1.34 16.42 -16.69
CA ASN A 65 1.03 16.75 -18.08
C ASN A 65 0.92 18.26 -18.36
N GLN A 66 0.75 19.09 -17.32
CA GLN A 66 0.67 20.54 -17.41
C GLN A 66 1.95 21.24 -16.91
N ASN A 67 2.89 20.48 -16.33
CA ASN A 67 4.12 20.99 -15.73
C ASN A 67 3.85 22.15 -14.75
N LYS A 68 2.84 22.01 -13.87
CA LYS A 68 2.38 23.08 -12.99
C LYS A 68 1.89 22.57 -11.64
N ILE A 69 2.18 23.32 -10.59
CA ILE A 69 1.61 23.11 -9.25
C ILE A 69 0.22 23.73 -9.18
N GLN A 70 -0.75 22.95 -8.72
CA GLN A 70 -2.13 23.38 -8.51
C GLN A 70 -2.54 23.12 -7.07
N LYS A 71 -3.08 24.15 -6.42
CA LYS A 71 -3.72 24.03 -5.11
C LYS A 71 -5.16 23.57 -5.31
N MET A 72 -5.57 22.51 -4.63
CA MET A 72 -6.93 21.97 -4.71
C MET A 72 -7.45 21.53 -3.34
N ASP A 73 -8.76 21.40 -3.21
CA ASP A 73 -9.39 20.79 -2.03
C ASP A 73 -8.90 19.34 -1.88
N LEU A 74 -8.60 18.93 -0.65
CA LEU A 74 -8.05 17.60 -0.36
C LEU A 74 -9.01 16.48 -0.78
N GLU A 75 -10.30 16.63 -0.53
CA GLU A 75 -11.28 15.57 -0.85
C GLU A 75 -11.50 15.48 -2.37
N GLU A 76 -11.47 16.61 -3.08
CA GLU A 76 -11.45 16.61 -4.55
C GLU A 76 -10.19 15.95 -5.12
N TYR A 77 -9.03 16.18 -4.51
CA TYR A 77 -7.80 15.47 -4.87
C TYR A 77 -7.96 13.95 -4.67
N VAL A 78 -8.45 13.53 -3.50
CA VAL A 78 -8.62 12.11 -3.15
C VAL A 78 -9.58 11.41 -4.11
N LYS A 79 -10.67 12.06 -4.57
CA LYS A 79 -11.53 11.50 -5.63
C LYS A 79 -10.75 11.21 -6.91
N GLY A 80 -9.92 12.15 -7.35
CA GLY A 80 -9.07 11.98 -8.52
C GLY A 80 -8.03 10.85 -8.37
N VAL A 81 -7.49 10.67 -7.16
CA VAL A 81 -6.59 9.54 -6.86
C VAL A 81 -7.32 8.21 -6.90
N VAL A 82 -8.43 8.07 -6.16
CA VAL A 82 -9.20 6.81 -6.12
C VAL A 82 -9.65 6.39 -7.52
N ALA A 83 -10.09 7.34 -8.35
CA ALA A 83 -10.50 7.11 -9.73
C ALA A 83 -9.37 6.71 -10.69
N ALA A 84 -8.14 7.14 -10.39
CA ALA A 84 -6.94 6.81 -11.15
C ALA A 84 -6.35 5.47 -10.73
N GLU A 85 -6.39 5.16 -9.44
CA GLU A 85 -5.74 4.01 -8.81
C GLU A 85 -6.58 2.73 -8.87
N MET A 86 -7.91 2.82 -8.69
CA MET A 86 -8.78 1.65 -8.64
C MET A 86 -9.83 1.65 -9.75
N PRO A 87 -10.19 0.47 -10.29
CA PRO A 87 -11.38 0.35 -11.12
C PRO A 87 -12.63 0.76 -10.34
N ALA A 88 -13.46 1.63 -10.92
CA ALA A 88 -14.67 2.16 -10.27
C ALA A 88 -15.70 1.05 -9.94
N GLU A 89 -15.61 -0.09 -10.62
CA GLU A 89 -16.42 -1.27 -10.41
C GLU A 89 -16.10 -2.01 -9.11
N PHE A 90 -14.92 -1.78 -8.50
CA PHE A 90 -14.53 -2.45 -7.25
C PHE A 90 -15.52 -2.16 -6.11
N GLU A 91 -15.57 -3.06 -5.15
CA GLU A 91 -16.49 -2.97 -4.02
C GLU A 91 -16.34 -1.66 -3.25
N MET A 92 -17.46 -1.14 -2.72
CA MET A 92 -17.49 0.13 -2.01
C MET A 92 -16.48 0.17 -0.85
N GLU A 93 -16.37 -0.92 -0.07
CA GLU A 93 -15.44 -0.99 1.07
C GLU A 93 -13.97 -0.96 0.61
N ALA A 94 -13.66 -1.46 -0.59
CA ALA A 94 -12.32 -1.38 -1.15
C ALA A 94 -11.99 0.04 -1.62
N LEU A 95 -12.95 0.74 -2.26
CA LEU A 95 -12.80 2.14 -2.64
C LEU A 95 -12.64 3.04 -1.40
N LYS A 96 -13.37 2.76 -0.32
CA LYS A 96 -13.22 3.44 0.98
C LYS A 96 -11.83 3.23 1.58
N ALA A 97 -11.31 1.99 1.56
CA ALA A 97 -9.97 1.70 2.04
C ALA A 97 -8.91 2.49 1.25
N GLN A 98 -9.04 2.56 -0.07
CA GLN A 98 -8.15 3.37 -0.91
C GLN A 98 -8.29 4.87 -0.66
N ALA A 99 -9.49 5.39 -0.42
CA ALA A 99 -9.68 6.80 -0.09
C ALA A 99 -8.91 7.18 1.19
N VAL A 100 -9.03 6.37 2.24
CA VAL A 100 -8.28 6.58 3.50
C VAL A 100 -6.77 6.47 3.29
N ALA A 101 -6.30 5.46 2.56
CA ALA A 101 -4.87 5.32 2.24
C ALA A 101 -4.36 6.49 1.41
N ALA A 102 -5.10 6.93 0.39
CA ALA A 102 -4.71 8.04 -0.46
C ALA A 102 -4.66 9.37 0.30
N ARG A 103 -5.66 9.64 1.14
CA ARG A 103 -5.70 10.83 2.01
C ARG A 103 -4.53 10.84 2.98
N THR A 104 -4.27 9.71 3.64
CA THR A 104 -3.15 9.59 4.57
C THR A 104 -1.81 9.79 3.87
N TYR A 105 -1.63 9.24 2.66
CA TYR A 105 -0.40 9.48 1.88
C TYR A 105 -0.21 10.96 1.57
N ALA A 106 -1.23 11.63 1.04
CA ALA A 106 -1.18 13.04 0.70
C ALA A 106 -0.78 13.90 1.91
N LEU A 107 -1.46 13.71 3.03
CA LEU A 107 -1.20 14.43 4.28
C LEU A 107 0.18 14.09 4.87
N SER A 108 0.66 12.85 4.72
CA SER A 108 2.01 12.46 5.16
C SER A 108 3.13 13.16 4.38
N LYS A 109 2.83 13.69 3.20
CA LYS A 109 3.75 14.43 2.34
C LYS A 109 3.58 15.93 2.43
N GLU A 110 2.44 16.41 2.93
CA GLU A 110 2.10 17.83 2.99
C GLU A 110 3.14 18.63 3.79
N ILE A 111 3.70 19.65 3.15
CA ILE A 111 4.75 20.50 3.72
C ILE A 111 4.20 21.28 4.92
N ALA A 112 2.95 21.75 4.83
CA ALA A 112 2.25 22.43 5.91
C ALA A 112 2.02 21.53 7.13
N LEU A 113 2.13 20.21 6.98
CA LEU A 113 2.12 19.23 8.06
C LEU A 113 3.52 18.70 8.37
N GLY A 114 4.60 19.43 8.06
CA GLY A 114 5.97 18.99 8.31
C GLY A 114 6.46 17.84 7.43
N GLY A 115 5.70 17.47 6.39
CA GLY A 115 6.12 16.53 5.35
C GLY A 115 7.23 17.11 4.47
N LYS A 116 7.97 16.22 3.80
CA LYS A 116 9.07 16.63 2.90
C LYS A 116 8.60 17.19 1.55
N GLY A 117 7.29 17.12 1.27
CA GLY A 117 6.76 17.39 -0.05
C GLY A 117 7.24 16.40 -1.10
N CYS A 118 7.07 16.80 -2.36
CA CYS A 118 7.52 16.06 -3.52
C CYS A 118 8.99 16.38 -3.82
N GLU A 119 9.88 15.39 -3.69
CA GLU A 119 11.33 15.58 -3.89
C GLU A 119 11.69 16.01 -5.32
N LEU A 120 10.91 15.56 -6.32
CA LEU A 120 11.12 15.92 -7.73
C LEU A 120 10.58 17.31 -8.09
N HIS A 121 9.64 17.85 -7.30
CA HIS A 121 8.92 19.07 -7.63
C HIS A 121 8.82 19.99 -6.41
N PRO A 122 9.88 20.79 -6.15
CA PRO A 122 9.93 21.69 -5.00
C PRO A 122 8.71 22.61 -4.92
N GLY A 123 8.07 22.66 -3.75
CA GLY A 123 6.85 23.44 -3.49
C GLY A 123 5.54 22.70 -3.76
N ALA A 124 5.58 21.48 -4.30
CA ALA A 124 4.43 20.59 -4.32
C ALA A 124 4.48 19.63 -3.12
N ASP A 125 3.32 19.29 -2.58
CA ASP A 125 3.17 18.27 -1.55
C ASP A 125 3.27 16.87 -2.18
N VAL A 126 2.61 16.68 -3.32
CA VAL A 126 2.57 15.43 -4.09
C VAL A 126 2.59 15.71 -5.59
N CYS A 127 2.85 14.68 -6.42
CA CYS A 127 2.73 14.78 -7.87
C CYS A 127 1.76 13.74 -8.45
N ALA A 128 1.21 14.03 -9.62
CA ALA A 128 0.33 13.16 -10.39
C ALA A 128 1.10 12.10 -11.21
N ASP A 129 2.21 11.61 -10.68
CA ASP A 129 3.00 10.53 -11.26
C ASP A 129 2.88 9.30 -10.35
N SER A 130 2.28 8.23 -10.88
CA SER A 130 2.09 6.96 -10.17
C SER A 130 3.39 6.22 -9.85
N GLU A 131 4.49 6.54 -10.54
CA GLU A 131 5.79 5.92 -10.27
C GLU A 131 6.53 6.61 -9.11
N HIS A 132 6.13 7.84 -8.76
CA HIS A 132 6.79 8.64 -7.71
C HIS A 132 5.88 8.95 -6.51
N CYS A 133 4.63 9.34 -6.74
CA CYS A 133 3.64 9.62 -5.71
C CYS A 133 2.39 8.78 -5.93
N GLN A 134 1.33 9.37 -6.50
CA GLN A 134 0.06 8.70 -6.67
C GLN A 134 -0.48 9.00 -8.06
N ALA A 135 -1.16 8.02 -8.66
CA ALA A 135 -1.92 8.29 -9.86
C ALA A 135 -3.00 9.32 -9.54
N TRP A 136 -3.19 10.30 -10.41
CA TRP A 136 -4.28 11.26 -10.29
C TRP A 136 -4.82 11.61 -11.67
N GLN A 137 -6.15 11.69 -11.78
CA GLN A 137 -6.83 12.12 -13.00
C GLN A 137 -7.85 13.20 -12.66
N SER A 138 -7.88 14.24 -13.49
CA SER A 138 -8.87 15.32 -13.41
C SER A 138 -10.26 14.84 -13.80
N GLU A 139 -11.30 15.54 -13.33
CA GLU A 139 -12.69 15.22 -13.72
C GLU A 139 -12.87 15.20 -15.25
N GLY A 140 -12.24 16.14 -15.97
CA GLY A 140 -12.29 16.19 -17.43
C GLY A 140 -11.72 14.94 -18.09
N GLU A 141 -10.58 14.44 -17.61
CA GLU A 141 -9.98 13.18 -18.08
C GLU A 141 -10.85 11.97 -17.73
N LEU A 142 -11.45 11.95 -16.53
CA LEU A 142 -12.36 10.89 -16.12
C LEU A 142 -13.64 10.85 -16.96
N ARG A 143 -14.18 12.02 -17.33
CA ARG A 143 -15.35 12.12 -18.22
C ARG A 143 -15.04 11.57 -19.60
N GLN A 144 -13.85 11.82 -20.14
CA GLN A 144 -13.40 11.22 -21.40
C GLN A 144 -13.18 9.71 -21.26
N LYS A 145 -12.59 9.25 -20.15
CA LYS A 145 -12.30 7.84 -19.86
C LYS A 145 -13.56 6.99 -19.74
N TRP A 146 -14.59 7.48 -19.04
CA TRP A 146 -15.78 6.70 -18.71
C TRP A 146 -16.98 6.97 -19.61
N GLY A 147 -16.98 8.08 -20.36
CA GLY A 147 -18.06 8.43 -21.28
C GLY A 147 -19.42 8.43 -20.57
N GLU A 148 -20.38 7.67 -21.10
CA GLU A 148 -21.73 7.55 -20.54
C GLU A 148 -21.77 6.99 -19.11
N ASN A 149 -20.74 6.24 -18.68
CA ASN A 149 -20.67 5.70 -17.32
C ASN A 149 -20.11 6.70 -16.30
N PHE A 150 -19.69 7.89 -16.75
CA PHE A 150 -19.02 8.87 -15.90
C PHE A 150 -19.83 9.20 -14.65
N ASP A 151 -21.10 9.60 -14.79
CA ASP A 151 -21.91 10.04 -13.65
C ASP A 151 -22.08 8.92 -12.61
N LYS A 152 -22.26 7.67 -13.07
CA LYS A 152 -22.39 6.49 -12.20
C LYS A 152 -21.09 6.22 -11.42
N TYR A 153 -19.96 6.18 -12.11
CA TYR A 153 -18.67 5.83 -11.51
C TYR A 153 -18.14 6.95 -10.62
N TYR A 154 -18.25 8.19 -11.09
CA TYR A 154 -17.85 9.35 -10.32
C TYR A 154 -18.70 9.52 -9.05
N ALA A 155 -20.02 9.28 -9.12
CA ALA A 155 -20.88 9.30 -7.93
C ALA A 155 -20.48 8.22 -6.91
N LYS A 156 -20.20 7.00 -7.36
CA LYS A 156 -19.79 5.90 -6.47
C LYS A 156 -18.46 6.21 -5.76
N ILE A 157 -17.47 6.72 -6.49
CA ILE A 157 -16.18 7.11 -5.93
C ILE A 157 -16.34 8.31 -4.99
N SER A 158 -17.13 9.31 -5.38
CA SER A 158 -17.44 10.46 -4.52
C SER A 158 -18.07 10.03 -3.20
N GLN A 159 -18.99 9.05 -3.23
CA GLN A 159 -19.59 8.49 -2.02
C GLN A 159 -18.55 7.78 -1.14
N ALA A 160 -17.63 7.00 -1.73
CA ALA A 160 -16.57 6.33 -0.97
C ALA A 160 -15.65 7.33 -0.25
N VAL A 161 -15.31 8.42 -0.93
CA VAL A 161 -14.48 9.49 -0.37
C VAL A 161 -15.22 10.23 0.75
N GLU A 162 -16.47 10.61 0.52
CA GLU A 162 -17.28 11.34 1.51
C GLU A 162 -17.60 10.49 2.75
N ASP A 163 -17.94 9.20 2.57
CA ASP A 163 -18.16 8.26 3.67
C ASP A 163 -16.91 8.05 4.56
N THR A 164 -15.73 8.41 4.06
CA THR A 164 -14.45 8.31 4.78
C THR A 164 -13.78 9.67 4.97
N ARG A 165 -14.55 10.76 4.84
CA ARG A 165 -14.04 12.13 4.90
C ARG A 165 -13.23 12.35 6.18
N GLY A 166 -12.02 12.88 6.01
CA GLY A 166 -11.10 13.15 7.12
C GLY A 166 -10.56 11.92 7.85
N LEU A 167 -10.91 10.68 7.48
CA LEU A 167 -10.31 9.49 8.09
C LEU A 167 -8.90 9.27 7.53
N VAL A 168 -7.96 9.01 8.45
CA VAL A 168 -6.54 8.77 8.18
C VAL A 168 -6.01 7.58 8.98
N LEU A 169 -4.87 7.03 8.56
CA LEU A 169 -4.18 5.91 9.22
C LEU A 169 -3.02 6.43 10.06
N VAL A 170 -2.97 6.01 11.32
CA VAL A 170 -1.89 6.33 12.25
C VAL A 170 -1.26 5.06 12.84
N TYR A 171 0.01 5.15 13.19
CA TYR A 171 0.75 4.15 13.96
C TYR A 171 1.55 4.88 15.03
N ASP A 172 1.40 4.50 16.30
CA ASP A 172 1.96 5.24 17.44
C ASP A 172 1.65 6.76 17.40
N ASP A 173 0.36 7.08 17.18
CA ASP A 173 -0.18 8.45 17.06
C ASP A 173 0.45 9.32 15.96
N ALA A 174 1.11 8.69 14.98
CA ALA A 174 1.74 9.38 13.86
C ALA A 174 1.16 8.92 12.52
N LEU A 175 0.98 9.84 11.57
CA LEU A 175 0.52 9.50 10.22
C LEU A 175 1.52 8.52 9.58
N ILE A 176 1.00 7.43 9.01
CA ILE A 176 1.83 6.48 8.28
C ILE A 176 2.06 6.95 6.84
N VAL A 177 3.04 6.35 6.16
CA VAL A 177 3.10 6.32 4.69
C VAL A 177 2.44 5.02 4.21
N PRO A 178 1.16 5.05 3.79
CA PRO A 178 0.39 3.84 3.47
C PRO A 178 0.70 3.37 2.04
N ALA A 179 1.76 2.59 1.89
CA ALA A 179 2.08 1.95 0.62
C ALA A 179 0.91 1.12 0.09
N TYR A 180 0.63 1.17 -1.21
CA TYR A 180 -0.35 0.31 -1.86
C TYR A 180 0.07 0.00 -3.29
N HIS A 181 -0.43 -1.10 -3.83
CA HIS A 181 -0.09 -1.56 -5.18
C HIS A 181 -1.25 -2.35 -5.80
N ALA A 182 -1.18 -2.61 -7.10
CA ALA A 182 -2.28 -3.26 -7.82
C ALA A 182 -2.53 -4.71 -7.38
N ILE A 183 -1.52 -5.56 -7.46
CA ILE A 183 -1.65 -7.01 -7.27
C ILE A 183 -0.39 -7.57 -6.59
N SER A 184 -0.50 -8.22 -5.44
CA SER A 184 0.66 -8.73 -4.70
C SER A 184 1.22 -10.03 -5.26
N GLY A 185 0.36 -10.87 -5.84
CA GLY A 185 0.76 -12.22 -6.28
C GLY A 185 0.56 -13.29 -5.22
N GLY A 186 -0.39 -13.07 -4.30
CA GLY A 186 -0.79 -13.99 -3.23
C GLY A 186 -0.26 -13.61 -1.85
N LYS A 187 0.76 -12.77 -1.75
CA LYS A 187 1.33 -12.28 -0.48
C LYS A 187 1.99 -10.93 -0.67
N THR A 188 1.85 -10.03 0.30
CA THR A 188 2.54 -8.73 0.31
C THR A 188 3.98 -8.86 0.81
N GLU A 189 4.80 -7.88 0.50
CA GLU A 189 6.21 -7.79 0.90
C GLU A 189 6.38 -7.13 2.26
N ASN A 190 7.44 -7.52 2.99
CA ASN A 190 7.95 -6.68 4.07
C ASN A 190 8.65 -5.47 3.48
N SER A 191 8.55 -4.31 4.12
CA SER A 191 9.18 -3.09 3.58
C SER A 191 10.69 -3.21 3.39
N GLU A 192 11.41 -3.90 4.29
CA GLU A 192 12.86 -4.07 4.21
C GLU A 192 13.32 -4.91 3.01
N ASP A 193 12.43 -5.78 2.50
CA ASP A 193 12.70 -6.60 1.33
C ASP A 193 12.66 -5.77 0.02
N VAL A 194 12.07 -4.57 0.05
CA VAL A 194 11.91 -3.69 -1.13
C VAL A 194 12.64 -2.35 -0.98
N TRP A 195 12.69 -1.79 0.24
CA TRP A 195 13.20 -0.45 0.56
C TRP A 195 14.28 -0.44 1.65
N GLN A 196 14.83 -1.60 2.01
CA GLN A 196 15.92 -1.79 3.00
C GLN A 196 15.57 -1.43 4.45
N SER A 197 14.60 -0.55 4.69
CA SER A 197 14.16 -0.13 6.02
C SER A 197 12.98 -0.95 6.51
N LYS A 198 13.07 -1.43 7.75
CA LYS A 198 11.98 -2.13 8.43
C LYS A 198 10.97 -1.11 8.97
N ILE A 199 9.76 -1.13 8.43
CA ILE A 199 8.64 -0.24 8.78
C ILE A 199 7.55 -1.08 9.48
N PRO A 200 7.30 -0.89 10.79
CA PRO A 200 6.50 -1.79 11.62
C PRO A 200 5.11 -2.14 11.08
N TYR A 201 4.43 -1.20 10.43
CA TYR A 201 3.09 -1.40 9.87
C TYR A 201 3.08 -1.97 8.44
N LEU A 202 4.22 -2.04 7.74
CA LEU A 202 4.33 -2.61 6.38
C LEU A 202 4.96 -4.00 6.42
N ARG A 203 4.16 -4.96 6.87
CA ARG A 203 4.56 -6.37 7.06
C ARG A 203 3.89 -7.26 6.03
N SER A 204 4.56 -8.35 5.68
CA SER A 204 4.05 -9.36 4.75
C SER A 204 2.81 -10.06 5.31
N VAL A 205 1.70 -9.97 4.59
CA VAL A 205 0.43 -10.69 4.84
C VAL A 205 0.00 -11.43 3.59
N VAL A 206 -0.77 -12.51 3.75
CA VAL A 206 -1.41 -13.20 2.60
C VAL A 206 -2.39 -12.23 1.92
N SER A 207 -2.57 -12.32 0.61
CA SER A 207 -3.51 -11.49 -0.15
C SER A 207 -4.40 -12.40 -1.01
N PRO A 208 -5.57 -12.83 -0.50
CA PRO A 208 -6.40 -13.81 -1.19
C PRO A 208 -7.23 -13.18 -2.32
N GLY A 209 -7.62 -13.99 -3.31
CA GLY A 209 -8.62 -13.62 -4.33
C GLY A 209 -8.11 -12.68 -5.41
N GLU A 210 -6.79 -12.51 -5.53
CA GLU A 210 -6.14 -11.65 -6.52
C GLU A 210 -6.07 -12.30 -7.91
N GLU A 211 -6.16 -13.62 -7.97
CA GLU A 211 -6.07 -14.43 -9.19
C GLU A 211 -7.13 -14.12 -10.25
N VAL A 212 -8.20 -13.42 -9.85
CA VAL A 212 -9.23 -12.90 -10.76
C VAL A 212 -8.75 -11.72 -11.61
N ALA A 213 -7.65 -11.08 -11.22
CA ALA A 213 -7.10 -9.94 -11.94
C ALA A 213 -6.49 -10.39 -13.27
N SER A 214 -6.83 -9.69 -14.36
CA SER A 214 -6.28 -9.99 -15.69
C SER A 214 -4.76 -9.90 -15.77
N LYS A 215 -4.15 -9.05 -14.93
CA LYS A 215 -2.69 -8.90 -14.80
C LYS A 215 -2.08 -9.72 -13.66
N TYR A 216 -2.82 -10.66 -13.04
CA TYR A 216 -2.29 -11.49 -11.96
C TYR A 216 -1.09 -12.32 -12.41
N LYS A 217 -1.18 -12.93 -13.60
CA LYS A 217 -0.10 -13.67 -14.23
C LYS A 217 0.05 -13.18 -15.67
N THR A 218 1.23 -12.66 -15.98
CA THR A 218 1.56 -12.17 -17.33
C THR A 218 2.83 -12.83 -17.84
N THR A 219 3.01 -12.81 -19.15
CA THR A 219 4.18 -13.40 -19.79
C THR A 219 4.82 -12.40 -20.75
N VAL A 220 6.13 -12.26 -20.67
CA VAL A 220 6.94 -11.55 -21.66
C VAL A 220 7.78 -12.58 -22.42
N ILE A 221 7.69 -12.56 -23.75
CA ILE A 221 8.41 -13.48 -24.62
C ILE A 221 9.43 -12.68 -25.41
N VAL A 222 10.70 -13.05 -25.30
CA VAL A 222 11.80 -12.44 -26.05
C VAL A 222 12.64 -13.54 -26.70
N SER A 223 13.28 -13.27 -27.82
CA SER A 223 14.24 -14.21 -28.37
C SER A 223 15.46 -14.33 -27.45
N LYS A 224 16.19 -15.45 -27.50
CA LYS A 224 17.43 -15.60 -26.73
C LYS A 224 18.46 -14.50 -27.05
N GLU A 225 18.54 -14.11 -28.31
CA GLU A 225 19.41 -13.01 -28.76
C GLU A 225 18.99 -11.68 -28.13
N GLU A 226 17.71 -11.35 -28.18
CA GLU A 226 17.17 -10.13 -27.57
C GLU A 226 17.39 -10.12 -26.06
N PHE A 227 17.18 -11.26 -25.38
CA PHE A 227 17.44 -11.43 -23.95
C PHE A 227 18.90 -11.08 -23.60
N ILE A 228 19.86 -11.65 -24.33
CA ILE A 228 21.30 -11.38 -24.12
C ILE A 228 21.60 -9.90 -24.41
N ASN A 229 21.08 -9.36 -25.50
CA ASN A 229 21.37 -8.00 -25.93
C ASN A 229 20.85 -6.96 -24.92
N LYS A 230 19.62 -7.13 -24.44
CA LYS A 230 19.03 -6.24 -23.41
C LYS A 230 19.81 -6.28 -22.09
N LEU A 231 20.24 -7.46 -21.65
CA LEU A 231 21.09 -7.56 -20.46
C LEU A 231 22.46 -6.90 -20.66
N LYS A 232 23.10 -7.09 -21.83
CA LYS A 232 24.39 -6.46 -22.17
C LYS A 232 24.32 -4.94 -22.32
N GLN A 233 23.17 -4.38 -22.69
CA GLN A 233 22.97 -2.93 -22.71
C GLN A 233 23.11 -2.32 -21.31
N LYS A 234 22.60 -3.00 -20.28
CA LYS A 234 22.79 -2.61 -18.88
C LYS A 234 24.20 -2.97 -18.38
N GLU A 235 24.68 -4.17 -18.72
CA GLU A 235 25.93 -4.75 -18.21
C GLU A 235 26.85 -5.24 -19.35
N PRO A 236 27.67 -4.35 -19.96
CA PRO A 236 28.51 -4.70 -21.11
C PRO A 236 29.53 -5.80 -20.85
N SER A 237 29.88 -6.04 -19.58
CA SER A 237 30.82 -7.08 -19.16
C SER A 237 30.20 -8.48 -19.05
N LEU A 238 28.89 -8.61 -19.34
CA LEU A 238 28.17 -9.87 -19.29
C LEU A 238 28.70 -10.90 -20.30
N LYS A 239 29.06 -12.06 -19.77
CA LYS A 239 29.43 -13.29 -20.46
C LYS A 239 28.31 -14.29 -20.30
N LEU A 240 27.55 -14.52 -21.37
CA LEU A 240 26.40 -15.41 -21.40
C LEU A 240 26.38 -16.17 -22.73
N ASP A 241 26.37 -17.51 -22.67
CA ASP A 241 26.26 -18.38 -23.84
C ASP A 241 24.79 -18.60 -24.23
N ASN A 242 24.48 -18.41 -25.51
CA ASN A 242 23.16 -18.56 -26.13
C ASN A 242 22.64 -20.02 -26.10
N SER A 243 23.51 -21.01 -26.12
CA SER A 243 23.11 -22.42 -26.21
C SER A 243 22.38 -22.91 -24.95
N ASN A 244 22.78 -22.43 -23.76
CA ASN A 244 22.34 -22.95 -22.46
C ASN A 244 22.02 -21.84 -21.44
N ILE A 245 21.20 -20.85 -21.83
CA ILE A 245 20.92 -19.66 -21.00
C ILE A 245 20.38 -20.02 -19.61
N LEU A 246 19.38 -20.92 -19.48
CA LEU A 246 18.80 -21.25 -18.17
C LEU A 246 19.81 -21.85 -17.19
N ASN A 247 20.76 -22.66 -17.67
CA ASN A 247 21.79 -23.26 -16.82
C ASN A 247 22.81 -22.22 -16.31
N GLN A 248 22.79 -21.02 -16.89
CA GLN A 248 23.62 -19.88 -16.48
C GLN A 248 22.83 -18.88 -15.63
N ILE A 249 21.54 -19.14 -15.35
CA ILE A 249 20.76 -18.43 -14.35
C ILE A 249 20.83 -19.23 -13.05
N LYS A 250 21.53 -18.71 -12.05
CA LYS A 250 21.82 -19.38 -10.77
C LYS A 250 21.61 -18.44 -9.60
N ASP A 251 21.75 -18.97 -8.39
CA ASP A 251 21.79 -18.19 -7.14
C ASP A 251 20.58 -17.24 -7.02
N VAL A 252 19.39 -17.73 -7.40
CA VAL A 252 18.15 -16.94 -7.36
C VAL A 252 17.68 -16.83 -5.92
N GLU A 253 17.86 -15.66 -5.32
CA GLU A 253 17.37 -15.35 -3.99
C GLU A 253 16.00 -14.70 -4.08
N LYS A 254 15.05 -15.19 -3.28
CA LYS A 254 13.67 -14.67 -3.25
C LYS A 254 13.27 -14.20 -1.85
N THR A 255 12.36 -13.23 -1.82
CA THR A 255 11.63 -12.85 -0.60
C THR A 255 10.66 -13.95 -0.17
N GLN A 256 10.05 -13.81 1.00
CA GLN A 256 8.99 -14.71 1.44
C GLN A 256 7.71 -14.61 0.60
N ALA A 257 7.50 -13.51 -0.13
CA ALA A 257 6.38 -13.35 -1.06
C ALA A 257 6.73 -13.80 -2.50
N GLY A 258 7.96 -14.28 -2.74
CA GLY A 258 8.38 -14.89 -4.00
C GLY A 258 9.03 -13.93 -5.00
N HIS A 259 9.15 -12.65 -4.66
CA HIS A 259 9.86 -11.68 -5.49
C HIS A 259 11.36 -11.99 -5.50
N VAL A 260 11.98 -11.88 -6.68
CA VAL A 260 13.43 -12.06 -6.85
C VAL A 260 14.15 -10.85 -6.24
N LYS A 261 15.00 -11.11 -5.24
CA LYS A 261 15.93 -10.11 -4.69
C LYS A 261 17.12 -9.97 -5.61
N THR A 262 17.82 -11.07 -5.82
CA THR A 262 19.01 -11.17 -6.66
C THR A 262 18.99 -12.47 -7.46
N LEU A 263 19.72 -12.47 -8.57
CA LEU A 263 19.98 -13.66 -9.37
C LEU A 263 21.28 -13.47 -10.13
N LYS A 264 22.02 -14.55 -10.33
CA LYS A 264 23.22 -14.56 -11.16
C LYS A 264 22.87 -14.98 -12.56
N ILE A 265 23.17 -14.16 -13.57
CA ILE A 265 23.06 -14.50 -14.99
C ILE A 265 24.45 -14.45 -15.60
N GLY A 266 24.97 -15.61 -16.00
CA GLY A 266 26.36 -15.72 -16.46
C GLY A 266 27.34 -15.38 -15.33
N ASN A 267 28.16 -14.36 -15.54
CA ASN A 267 29.11 -13.85 -14.55
C ASN A 267 28.60 -12.64 -13.73
N ILE A 268 27.40 -12.13 -13.99
CA ILE A 268 26.88 -10.91 -13.36
C ILE A 268 25.75 -11.25 -12.39
N THR A 269 25.75 -10.61 -11.22
CA THR A 269 24.63 -10.63 -10.28
C THR A 269 23.74 -9.42 -10.56
N PHE A 270 22.49 -9.67 -10.92
CA PHE A 270 21.46 -8.65 -11.11
C PHE A 270 20.56 -8.58 -9.88
N ASN A 271 19.98 -7.40 -9.60
CA ASN A 271 18.83 -7.31 -8.72
C ASN A 271 17.55 -7.65 -9.51
N GLY A 272 16.51 -8.14 -8.83
CA GLY A 272 15.22 -8.37 -9.48
C GLY A 272 14.64 -7.11 -10.12
N LYS A 273 14.92 -5.93 -9.54
CA LYS A 273 14.53 -4.62 -10.10
C LYS A 273 15.20 -4.35 -11.45
N ASP A 274 16.48 -4.70 -11.62
CA ASP A 274 17.18 -4.55 -12.90
C ASP A 274 16.48 -5.35 -13.99
N ILE A 275 16.14 -6.61 -13.71
CA ILE A 275 15.41 -7.47 -14.67
C ILE A 275 14.03 -6.90 -14.97
N LYS A 276 13.31 -6.44 -13.95
CA LYS A 276 11.99 -5.81 -14.11
C LYS A 276 12.07 -4.62 -15.08
N GLU A 277 13.04 -3.73 -14.90
CA GLU A 277 13.26 -2.57 -15.76
C GLU A 277 13.65 -2.98 -17.19
N ILE A 278 14.66 -3.86 -17.32
CA ILE A 278 15.21 -4.30 -18.62
C ILE A 278 14.12 -4.92 -19.52
N PHE A 279 13.20 -5.68 -18.93
CA PHE A 279 12.16 -6.40 -19.66
C PHE A 279 10.75 -5.81 -19.49
N ASN A 280 10.63 -4.64 -18.84
CA ASN A 280 9.37 -3.97 -18.54
C ASN A 280 8.33 -4.91 -17.88
N LEU A 281 8.76 -5.63 -16.85
CA LEU A 281 7.91 -6.59 -16.14
C LEU A 281 6.98 -5.88 -15.15
N ASN A 282 5.80 -6.46 -14.91
CA ASN A 282 4.82 -5.90 -13.95
C ASN A 282 5.31 -5.95 -12.49
N SER A 283 6.15 -6.93 -12.14
CA SER A 283 6.68 -7.12 -10.79
C SER A 283 8.08 -7.75 -10.84
N THR A 284 8.72 -7.86 -9.67
CA THR A 284 9.97 -8.62 -9.50
C THR A 284 9.72 -10.10 -9.14
N ASN A 285 8.47 -10.55 -9.08
CA ASN A 285 8.12 -11.96 -8.90
C ASN A 285 8.01 -12.62 -10.28
N PHE A 286 9.13 -13.12 -10.77
CA PHE A 286 9.21 -13.76 -12.09
C PHE A 286 9.98 -15.08 -12.07
N SER A 287 9.83 -15.82 -13.16
CA SER A 287 10.58 -17.03 -13.50
C SER A 287 10.87 -17.09 -15.00
N PHE A 288 11.91 -17.84 -15.36
CA PHE A 288 12.34 -18.02 -16.75
C PHE A 288 12.09 -19.45 -17.21
N GLU A 289 11.62 -19.59 -18.44
CA GLU A 289 11.54 -20.84 -19.18
C GLU A 289 12.12 -20.64 -20.59
N VAL A 290 12.63 -21.71 -21.20
CA VAL A 290 13.12 -21.70 -22.58
C VAL A 290 12.17 -22.53 -23.42
N GLN A 291 11.67 -21.95 -24.50
CA GLN A 291 10.89 -22.66 -25.51
C GLN A 291 11.48 -22.38 -26.89
N GLY A 292 12.21 -23.37 -27.44
CA GLY A 292 12.91 -23.20 -28.72
C GLY A 292 13.94 -22.08 -28.66
N ASN A 293 13.75 -21.05 -29.48
CA ASN A 293 14.63 -19.87 -29.54
C ASN A 293 14.16 -18.71 -28.63
N ASN A 294 13.15 -18.93 -27.79
CA ASN A 294 12.57 -17.89 -26.95
C ASN A 294 12.85 -18.13 -25.46
N ILE A 295 13.03 -17.03 -24.72
CA ILE A 295 12.92 -16.96 -23.27
C ILE A 295 11.52 -16.48 -22.94
N ILE A 296 10.82 -17.28 -22.14
CA ILE A 296 9.50 -16.97 -21.59
C ILE A 296 9.71 -16.51 -20.16
N ILE A 297 9.41 -15.23 -19.90
CA ILE A 297 9.46 -14.63 -18.58
C ILE A 297 8.03 -14.61 -18.03
N THR A 298 7.72 -15.50 -17.10
CA THR A 298 6.43 -15.51 -16.40
C THR A 298 6.52 -14.60 -15.18
N VAL A 299 5.58 -13.68 -15.05
CA VAL A 299 5.52 -12.67 -13.99
C VAL A 299 4.22 -12.83 -13.21
N ILE A 300 4.30 -12.77 -11.88
CA ILE A 300 3.16 -12.85 -10.97
C ILE A 300 3.01 -11.52 -10.22
N GLY A 301 1.80 -11.00 -10.14
CA GLY A 301 1.50 -9.73 -9.51
C GLY A 301 1.90 -8.50 -10.34
N TYR A 302 1.55 -7.33 -9.82
CA TYR A 302 1.80 -6.04 -10.44
C TYR A 302 1.98 -4.97 -9.35
N GLY A 303 3.18 -4.39 -9.32
CA GLY A 303 3.57 -3.33 -8.41
C GLY A 303 4.72 -3.74 -7.52
N HIS A 304 4.95 -2.97 -6.45
CA HIS A 304 6.07 -3.20 -5.53
C HIS A 304 5.77 -4.22 -4.42
N GLY A 305 4.51 -4.63 -4.24
CA GLY A 305 4.13 -5.70 -3.30
C GLY A 305 3.97 -5.26 -1.84
N VAL A 306 4.36 -4.05 -1.47
CA VAL A 306 4.34 -3.55 -0.06
C VAL A 306 2.98 -2.94 0.29
N GLY A 307 2.50 -3.19 1.50
CA GLY A 307 1.27 -2.58 2.03
C GLY A 307 0.00 -3.16 1.40
N MET A 308 -0.99 -2.30 1.10
CA MET A 308 -2.30 -2.76 0.63
C MET A 308 -2.29 -3.19 -0.83
N SER A 309 -2.76 -4.40 -1.12
CA SER A 309 -3.12 -4.80 -2.48
C SER A 309 -4.52 -4.30 -2.83
N GLN A 310 -4.69 -3.62 -3.96
CA GLN A 310 -5.97 -3.12 -4.43
C GLN A 310 -6.92 -4.27 -4.81
N TYR A 311 -6.44 -5.29 -5.54
CA TYR A 311 -7.25 -6.46 -5.86
C TYR A 311 -7.54 -7.32 -4.64
N GLY A 312 -6.58 -7.44 -3.71
CA GLY A 312 -6.79 -8.14 -2.46
C GLY A 312 -7.79 -7.42 -1.55
N ALA A 313 -7.75 -6.08 -1.48
CA ALA A 313 -8.76 -5.27 -0.79
C ALA A 313 -10.16 -5.50 -1.39
N ASN A 314 -10.27 -5.55 -2.72
CA ASN A 314 -11.52 -5.87 -3.40
C ASN A 314 -12.03 -7.28 -3.08
N ALA A 315 -11.14 -8.27 -3.03
CA ALA A 315 -11.50 -9.64 -2.68
C ALA A 315 -11.98 -9.75 -1.22
N LEU A 316 -11.31 -9.09 -0.27
CA LEU A 316 -11.75 -9.02 1.12
C LEU A 316 -13.11 -8.31 1.25
N ALA A 317 -13.32 -7.21 0.51
CA ALA A 317 -14.60 -6.52 0.48
C ALA A 317 -15.73 -7.41 -0.05
N LYS A 318 -15.48 -8.21 -1.11
CA LYS A 318 -16.44 -9.22 -1.61
C LYS A 318 -16.76 -10.30 -0.59
N GLN A 319 -15.84 -10.58 0.34
CA GLN A 319 -16.05 -11.49 1.47
C GLN A 319 -16.76 -10.81 2.65
N GLY A 320 -17.21 -9.57 2.48
CA GLY A 320 -17.97 -8.81 3.49
C GLY A 320 -17.12 -8.01 4.45
N LYS A 321 -15.79 -7.95 4.28
CA LYS A 321 -14.91 -7.12 5.10
C LYS A 321 -15.19 -5.64 4.90
N LYS A 322 -15.23 -4.90 5.99
CA LYS A 322 -15.34 -3.44 6.00
C LYS A 322 -14.01 -2.76 5.73
N PHE A 323 -14.04 -1.52 5.27
CA PHE A 323 -12.82 -0.79 4.89
C PHE A 323 -11.81 -0.71 6.04
N ASP A 324 -12.27 -0.58 7.28
CA ASP A 324 -11.43 -0.53 8.47
C ASP A 324 -10.76 -1.88 8.77
N GLU A 325 -11.47 -2.99 8.58
CA GLU A 325 -10.90 -4.34 8.65
C GLU A 325 -9.87 -4.57 7.54
N ILE A 326 -10.13 -4.10 6.32
CA ILE A 326 -9.20 -4.21 5.18
C ILE A 326 -7.92 -3.44 5.47
N LEU A 327 -8.03 -2.20 5.95
CA LEU A 327 -6.88 -1.36 6.27
C LEU A 327 -6.04 -1.98 7.40
N LYS A 328 -6.68 -2.42 8.48
CA LYS A 328 -5.99 -3.09 9.61
C LYS A 328 -5.39 -4.44 9.23
N TYR A 329 -5.90 -5.08 8.17
CA TYR A 329 -5.32 -6.31 7.63
C TYR A 329 -3.99 -6.05 6.91
N TYR A 330 -3.92 -5.03 6.05
CA TYR A 330 -2.72 -4.73 5.27
C TYR A 330 -1.69 -3.88 6.02
N TYR A 331 -2.14 -3.06 6.96
CA TYR A 331 -1.27 -2.20 7.74
C TYR A 331 -1.28 -2.64 9.21
N THR A 332 -0.19 -3.30 9.63
CA THR A 332 -0.13 -3.95 10.95
C THR A 332 -0.10 -2.92 12.08
N GLY A 333 -1.01 -3.06 13.05
CA GLY A 333 -1.02 -2.26 14.27
C GLY A 333 -1.46 -0.80 14.09
N VAL A 334 -2.04 -0.46 12.94
CA VAL A 334 -2.55 0.90 12.70
C VAL A 334 -3.89 1.14 13.36
N GLU A 335 -4.17 2.41 13.63
CA GLU A 335 -5.47 2.92 14.03
C GLU A 335 -6.02 3.83 12.92
N ILE A 336 -7.35 3.94 12.88
CA ILE A 336 -8.05 4.85 11.98
C ILE A 336 -8.67 5.92 12.85
N VAL A 337 -8.28 7.17 12.59
CA VAL A 337 -8.73 8.34 13.35
C VAL A 337 -9.23 9.41 12.39
N LYS A 338 -10.00 10.37 12.89
CA LYS A 338 -10.21 11.60 12.13
C LYS A 338 -8.97 12.47 12.26
N ILE A 339 -8.58 13.06 11.14
CA ILE A 339 -7.49 14.05 11.12
C ILE A 339 -7.80 15.26 12.00
N GLU A 340 -9.08 15.63 12.13
CA GLU A 340 -9.54 16.67 13.08
C GLU A 340 -9.16 16.29 14.51
N ASP A 341 -9.51 15.09 14.96
CA ASP A 341 -9.17 14.61 16.32
C ASP A 341 -7.64 14.56 16.56
N LEU A 342 -6.86 14.27 15.52
CA LEU A 342 -5.39 14.29 15.60
C LEU A 342 -4.86 15.72 15.73
N LEU A 343 -5.47 16.69 15.04
CA LEU A 343 -5.06 18.09 14.98
C LEU A 343 -5.70 18.97 16.05
N GLU A 344 -6.82 18.56 16.65
CA GLU A 344 -7.57 19.31 17.67
C GLU A 344 -6.88 19.37 19.04
N ILE A 345 -5.66 18.85 19.17
CA ILE A 345 -4.81 19.16 20.32
C ILE A 345 -4.18 20.57 20.18
N GLN A 346 -4.94 21.63 19.91
CA GLN A 346 -4.42 23.02 19.95
C GLN A 346 -5.41 24.10 20.42
N HIS A 347 -6.56 23.75 21.01
CA HIS A 347 -7.42 24.72 21.69
C HIS A 347 -7.72 24.36 23.13
#